data_AF-A0A8J7WA46-F1
#
_entry.id   AF-A0A8J7WA46-F1
#
_cell.length_a   1.000
_cell.length_b   1.000
_cell.length_c   1.000
_cell.angle_alpha   90.00
_cell.angle_beta   90.00
_cell.angle_gamma   90.00
#
_symmetry.space_group_name_H-M   'P 1'
#
loop_
_entity.id
_entity.type
_entity.pdbx_description
1 polymer ?
#
loop_
_entity_poly.entity_id
_entity_poly.type
_entity_poly.pdbx_seq_one_letter_code
_entity_poly.pdbx_strand_id
1 'polypeptide(L)'
;MIFPPECKVVGHAFEKPVGDRVYFLSQYLVRRVEEGFELLKVTPDPDGIGMMRDILHEEVLATVGETILYSERVNQHDRAGMVRRALSTGKRCTIFGAMDEHMNFVLDPDLSLFQTVHVYDIRPPRANLSVTIEELEEAGLLGELNCTFSHHIRDISTINADVFPCRAGGFTRTLDMDRMTGGERVAGCLTGKQLYEECYGTNYSRIDICPLSQVTEEPFIARCCRKERGGIGEYNGYFGAVVHWGASPKTVLDAVYAMMAAWRERHG
;
A
#
# COMPACT_ATOMS: atom_id res chain seq x y z
N MET A 1 5.31 -12.62 13.49
CA MET A 1 6.05 -11.40 13.15
C MET A 1 6.07 -10.42 14.32
N ILE A 2 7.25 -9.91 14.68
CA ILE A 2 7.41 -8.70 15.52
C ILE A 2 7.98 -7.60 14.64
N PHE A 3 7.24 -6.49 14.54
CA PHE A 3 7.65 -5.32 13.77
C PHE A 3 7.23 -4.05 14.53
N PRO A 4 8.17 -3.40 15.25
CA PRO A 4 7.90 -2.21 16.04
C PRO A 4 7.14 -1.14 15.25
N PRO A 5 6.13 -0.50 15.86
CA PRO A 5 5.34 0.55 15.19
C PRO A 5 6.18 1.81 14.94
N GLU A 6 7.16 2.08 15.80
CA GLU A 6 8.04 3.24 15.72
C GLU A 6 9.48 2.85 16.08
N CYS A 7 10.46 3.51 15.47
CA CYS A 7 11.88 3.26 15.77
C CYS A 7 12.27 3.68 17.19
N LYS A 8 11.53 4.59 17.85
CA LYS A 8 11.84 5.07 19.21
C LYS A 8 11.77 4.00 20.29
N VAL A 9 11.07 2.88 20.04
CA VAL A 9 11.01 1.75 20.98
C VAL A 9 12.15 0.74 20.75
N VAL A 10 13.03 1.00 19.79
CA VAL A 10 14.20 0.17 19.47
C VAL A 10 15.47 0.91 19.88
N GLY A 11 16.08 0.46 20.97
CA GLY A 11 17.42 0.91 21.37
C GLY A 11 18.51 0.21 20.56
N HIS A 12 19.70 0.80 20.51
CA HIS A 12 20.90 0.14 20.03
C HIS A 12 22.08 0.46 20.97
N ALA A 13 23.00 -0.49 21.14
CA ALA A 13 24.17 -0.31 22.00
C ALA A 13 25.41 -0.98 21.39
N PHE A 14 26.56 -0.29 21.45
CA PHE A 14 27.87 -0.81 21.03
C PHE A 14 28.57 -1.61 22.13
N GLU A 15 28.67 -1.06 23.34
CA GLU A 15 29.37 -1.65 24.48
C GLU A 15 28.76 -1.19 25.83
N LYS A 16 28.98 -1.95 26.91
CA LYS A 16 28.62 -1.52 28.28
C LYS A 16 29.42 -0.27 28.68
N PRO A 17 28.87 0.67 29.48
CA PRO A 17 27.63 0.57 30.28
C PRO A 17 26.34 0.88 29.51
N VAL A 18 26.42 1.17 28.20
CA VAL A 18 25.27 1.57 27.36
C VAL A 18 24.33 0.38 27.04
N GLY A 19 24.61 -0.81 27.59
CA GLY A 19 23.77 -2.01 27.47
C GLY A 19 23.04 -2.43 28.75
N ASP A 20 23.35 -1.86 29.92
CA ASP A 20 22.64 -2.19 31.18
C ASP A 20 21.44 -1.26 31.43
N ARG A 21 21.36 -0.18 30.65
CA ARG A 21 20.29 0.81 30.68
C ARG A 21 19.77 1.10 29.28
N VAL A 22 18.49 1.35 29.16
CA VAL A 22 17.82 1.66 27.89
C VAL A 22 17.01 2.93 28.00
N TYR A 23 16.69 3.54 26.85
CA TYR A 23 15.78 4.66 26.80
C TYR A 23 14.40 4.25 27.36
N PHE A 24 13.70 5.17 28.02
CA PHE A 24 12.49 4.81 28.77
C PHE A 24 11.34 4.24 27.93
N LEU A 25 11.34 4.47 26.60
CA LEU A 25 10.38 3.88 25.67
C LEU A 25 10.87 2.59 25.01
N SER A 26 12.12 2.18 25.24
CA SER A 26 12.69 0.99 24.63
C SER A 26 11.95 -0.27 25.08
N GLN A 27 11.49 -1.04 24.10
CA GLN A 27 10.95 -2.39 24.28
C GLN A 27 11.86 -3.44 23.67
N TYR A 28 12.72 -3.01 22.75
CA TYR A 28 13.68 -3.85 22.05
C TYR A 28 15.06 -3.21 22.07
N LEU A 29 16.09 -4.04 22.03
CA LEU A 29 17.49 -3.63 21.98
C LEU A 29 18.21 -4.43 20.89
N VAL A 30 18.78 -3.72 19.92
CA VAL A 30 19.75 -4.28 18.97
C VAL A 30 21.13 -4.19 19.61
N ARG A 31 21.67 -5.35 20.02
CA ARG A 31 22.97 -5.44 20.69
C ARG A 31 24.02 -5.89 19.68
N ARG A 32 25.09 -5.10 19.53
CA ARG A 32 26.26 -5.54 18.77
C ARG A 32 27.08 -6.53 19.61
N VAL A 33 27.50 -7.62 18.99
CA VAL A 33 28.45 -8.60 19.52
C VAL A 33 29.57 -8.80 18.51
N GLU A 34 30.65 -9.49 18.87
CA GLU A 34 31.84 -9.63 18.00
C GLU A 34 31.50 -10.16 16.59
N GLU A 35 30.58 -11.13 16.52
CA GLU A 35 30.23 -11.82 15.28
C GLU A 35 29.04 -11.19 14.52
N GLY A 36 28.41 -10.14 15.06
CA GLY A 36 27.26 -9.49 14.42
C GLY A 36 26.30 -8.81 15.41
N PHE A 37 25.01 -9.12 15.28
CA PHE A 37 23.94 -8.48 16.05
C PHE A 37 23.01 -9.50 16.70
N GLU A 38 22.56 -9.19 17.91
CA GLU A 38 21.46 -9.88 18.58
C GLU A 38 20.28 -8.93 18.73
N LEU A 39 19.07 -9.49 18.67
CA LEU A 39 17.85 -8.77 19.01
C LEU A 39 17.34 -9.24 20.36
N LEU A 40 17.14 -8.30 21.27
CA LEU A 40 16.57 -8.56 22.59
C LEU A 40 15.24 -7.84 22.76
N LYS A 41 14.35 -8.45 23.55
CA LYS A 41 13.26 -7.76 24.23
C LYS A 41 13.78 -7.29 25.58
N VAL A 42 13.48 -6.05 25.93
CA VAL A 42 13.92 -5.43 27.19
C VAL A 42 12.74 -4.80 27.92
N THR A 43 12.76 -4.86 29.25
CA THR A 43 11.80 -4.16 30.11
C THR A 43 12.53 -3.10 30.93
N PRO A 44 12.41 -1.81 30.60
CA PRO A 44 12.96 -0.74 31.43
C PRO A 44 12.24 -0.65 32.77
N ASP A 45 12.97 -0.31 33.85
CA ASP A 45 12.40 -0.09 35.18
C ASP A 45 11.29 0.99 35.16
N PRO A 46 10.02 0.64 35.42
CA PRO A 46 8.93 1.61 35.38
C PRO A 46 9.08 2.73 36.42
N ASP A 47 9.73 2.45 37.56
CA ASP A 47 9.95 3.38 38.67
C ASP A 47 11.25 4.18 38.50
N GLY A 48 12.05 3.85 37.48
CA GLY A 48 13.29 4.53 37.15
C GLY A 48 13.08 6.00 36.74
N ILE A 49 13.89 6.89 37.31
CA ILE A 49 13.84 8.35 37.05
C ILE A 49 14.77 8.72 35.89
N GLY A 50 14.28 9.58 34.99
CA GLY A 50 15.05 10.13 33.88
C GLY A 50 14.87 9.38 32.55
N MET A 51 15.69 9.77 31.56
CA MET A 51 15.55 9.28 30.17
C MET A 51 16.10 7.86 29.97
N MET A 52 17.10 7.47 30.76
CA MET A 52 17.72 6.16 30.75
C MET A 52 17.24 5.38 31.97
N ARG A 53 16.87 4.12 31.79
CA ARG A 53 16.32 3.25 32.85
C ARG A 53 17.07 1.94 32.89
N ASP A 54 17.24 1.39 34.08
CA ASP A 54 17.84 0.08 34.27
C ASP A 54 16.95 -0.98 33.61
N ILE A 55 17.57 -2.01 33.04
CA ILE A 55 16.84 -3.13 32.45
C ILE A 55 16.49 -4.13 33.57
N LEU A 56 15.20 -4.31 33.84
CA LEU A 56 14.74 -5.30 34.84
C LEU A 56 14.70 -6.72 34.27
N HIS A 57 14.44 -6.84 32.96
CA HIS A 57 14.35 -8.11 32.27
C HIS A 57 14.87 -8.00 30.84
N GLU A 58 15.65 -8.98 30.41
CA GLU A 58 16.08 -9.16 29.02
C GLU A 58 15.79 -10.58 28.53
N GLU A 59 15.36 -10.69 27.28
CA GLU A 59 15.08 -11.95 26.58
C GLU A 59 15.70 -11.86 25.18
N VAL A 60 16.54 -12.82 24.81
CA VAL A 60 17.09 -12.91 23.45
C VAL A 60 16.01 -13.44 22.51
N LEU A 61 15.60 -12.61 21.54
CA LEU A 61 14.61 -12.97 20.52
C LEU A 61 15.23 -13.60 19.28
N ALA A 62 16.42 -13.11 18.89
CA ALA A 62 17.19 -13.64 17.77
C ALA A 62 18.69 -13.48 18.01
N THR A 63 19.42 -14.57 17.76
CA THR A 63 20.88 -14.67 17.86
C THR A 63 21.59 -14.21 16.58
N VAL A 64 22.91 -14.09 16.61
CA VAL A 64 23.74 -13.68 15.46
C VAL A 64 23.51 -14.54 14.21
N GLY A 65 23.28 -15.84 14.36
CA GLY A 65 23.00 -16.72 13.22
C GLY A 65 21.65 -16.46 12.55
N GLU A 66 20.71 -15.88 13.29
CA GLU A 66 19.33 -15.62 12.91
C GLU A 66 19.09 -14.19 12.41
N THR A 67 20.02 -13.27 12.71
CA THR A 67 19.93 -11.86 12.34
C THR A 67 20.72 -11.53 11.07
N ILE A 68 20.35 -10.43 10.43
CA ILE A 68 21.13 -9.76 9.40
C ILE A 68 20.86 -8.26 9.44
N LEU A 69 21.93 -7.46 9.26
CA LEU A 69 21.80 -6.03 9.02
C LEU A 69 21.58 -5.80 7.52
N TYR A 70 20.44 -5.20 7.17
CA TYR A 70 20.12 -4.88 5.79
C TYR A 70 21.04 -3.76 5.29
N SER A 71 21.72 -3.98 4.17
CA SER A 71 22.82 -3.12 3.71
C SER A 71 22.37 -1.79 3.09
N GLU A 72 21.14 -1.73 2.57
CA GLU A 72 20.63 -0.55 1.89
C GLU A 72 19.74 0.28 2.83
N ARG A 73 19.67 1.58 2.57
CA ARG A 73 18.71 2.46 3.26
C ARG A 73 17.30 2.17 2.76
N VAL A 74 16.35 2.14 3.69
CA VAL A 74 14.93 1.91 3.39
C VAL A 74 14.09 3.03 3.98
N ASN A 75 12.96 3.32 3.35
CA ASN A 75 11.94 4.15 3.96
C ASN A 75 11.30 3.36 5.12
N GLN A 76 11.54 3.78 6.37
CA GLN A 76 11.02 3.08 7.55
C GLN A 76 9.50 3.18 7.72
N HIS A 77 8.86 4.05 6.94
CA HIS A 77 7.41 4.16 6.86
C HIS A 77 6.81 3.24 5.77
N ASP A 78 7.61 2.68 4.85
CA ASP A 78 7.18 1.62 3.92
C ASP A 78 7.21 0.25 4.63
N ARG A 79 6.21 0.02 5.49
CA ARG A 79 6.15 -1.20 6.31
C ARG A 79 6.04 -2.47 5.47
N ALA A 80 5.19 -2.49 4.45
CA ALA A 80 5.02 -3.66 3.58
C ALA A 80 6.31 -3.97 2.81
N GLY A 81 6.98 -2.96 2.24
CA GLY A 81 8.25 -3.15 1.56
C GLY A 81 9.39 -3.56 2.51
N MET A 82 9.41 -3.09 3.76
CA MET A 82 10.35 -3.62 4.76
C MET A 82 10.15 -5.11 5.03
N VAL A 83 8.89 -5.58 5.15
CA VAL A 83 8.61 -7.01 5.32
C VAL A 83 8.99 -7.82 4.07
N ARG A 84 8.71 -7.32 2.86
CA ARG A 84 9.16 -7.95 1.60
C ARG A 84 10.68 -8.11 1.54
N ARG A 85 11.41 -7.06 1.92
CA ARG A 85 12.89 -7.09 1.99
C ARG A 85 13.38 -8.04 3.08
N ALA A 86 12.72 -8.10 4.23
CA ALA A 86 13.07 -9.04 5.28
C ALA A 86 12.88 -10.51 4.82
N LEU A 87 11.77 -10.81 4.14
CA LEU A 87 11.52 -12.13 3.54
C LEU A 87 12.61 -12.55 2.55
N SER A 88 13.09 -11.63 1.71
CA SER A 88 14.10 -11.94 0.70
C SER A 88 15.48 -12.26 1.29
N THR A 89 15.76 -11.87 2.54
CA THR A 89 17.02 -12.23 3.21
C THR A 89 17.11 -13.70 3.60
N GLY A 90 15.97 -14.40 3.74
CA GLY A 90 15.91 -15.75 4.28
C GLY A 90 16.32 -15.86 5.76
N LYS A 91 16.49 -14.73 6.45
CA LYS A 91 16.85 -14.66 7.86
C LYS A 91 15.62 -14.45 8.72
N ARG A 92 15.70 -14.93 9.96
CA ARG A 92 14.61 -14.82 10.92
C ARG A 92 14.39 -13.37 11.34
N CYS A 93 15.46 -12.60 11.49
CA CYS A 93 15.40 -11.19 11.86
C CYS A 93 16.20 -10.35 10.87
N THR A 94 15.55 -9.36 10.25
CA THR A 94 16.23 -8.35 9.44
C THR A 94 16.20 -7.01 10.19
N ILE A 95 17.38 -6.45 10.42
CA ILE A 95 17.57 -5.15 11.07
C ILE A 95 17.77 -4.10 9.98
N PHE A 96 17.06 -2.99 10.06
CA PHE A 96 17.09 -1.87 9.11
C PHE A 96 17.64 -0.61 9.78
N GLY A 97 18.38 0.17 8.99
CA GLY A 97 19.06 1.38 9.44
C GLY A 97 20.55 1.16 9.68
N ALA A 98 21.24 2.23 10.03
CA ALA A 98 22.64 2.18 10.46
C ALA A 98 22.76 2.48 11.95
N MET A 99 23.92 2.18 12.53
CA MET A 99 24.16 2.33 13.96
C MET A 99 24.17 3.79 14.45
N ASP A 100 24.30 4.75 13.54
CA ASP A 100 24.21 6.19 13.78
C ASP A 100 22.85 6.78 13.37
N GLU A 101 21.92 5.92 12.97
CA GLU A 101 20.58 6.28 12.53
C GLU A 101 19.52 5.67 13.45
N HIS A 102 18.26 6.06 13.23
CA HIS A 102 17.15 5.31 13.81
C HIS A 102 17.15 3.89 13.26
N MET A 103 17.13 2.90 14.15
CA MET A 103 17.04 1.49 13.75
C MET A 103 15.61 0.98 13.92
N ASN A 104 15.23 0.04 13.07
CA ASN A 104 14.02 -0.75 13.22
C ASN A 104 14.32 -2.18 12.75
N PHE A 105 13.41 -3.12 12.96
CA PHE A 105 13.61 -4.50 12.53
C PHE A 105 12.30 -5.18 12.16
N VAL A 106 12.41 -6.28 11.43
CA VAL A 106 11.32 -7.23 11.22
C VAL A 106 11.82 -8.60 11.64
N LEU A 107 11.20 -9.16 12.68
CA LEU A 107 11.43 -10.53 13.16
C LEU A 107 10.28 -11.43 12.72
N ASP A 108 10.60 -12.63 12.25
CA ASP A 108 9.66 -13.63 11.72
C ASP A 108 8.74 -12.97 10.66
N PRO A 109 9.31 -12.44 9.55
CA PRO A 109 8.56 -11.63 8.59
C PRO A 109 7.43 -12.43 7.95
N ASP A 110 6.22 -11.86 7.90
CA ASP A 110 5.02 -12.52 7.39
C ASP A 110 4.05 -11.50 6.78
N LEU A 111 3.88 -11.55 5.46
CA LEU A 111 2.94 -10.68 4.74
C LEU A 111 1.49 -11.13 4.82
N SER A 112 1.21 -12.37 5.26
CA SER A 112 -0.18 -12.83 5.44
C SER A 112 -0.92 -12.04 6.54
N LEU A 113 -0.15 -11.35 7.40
CA LEU A 113 -0.67 -10.46 8.44
C LEU A 113 -1.09 -9.08 7.90
N PHE A 114 -0.81 -8.79 6.63
CA PHE A 114 -1.18 -7.54 5.98
C PHE A 114 -2.48 -7.71 5.19
N GLN A 115 -3.40 -6.75 5.30
CA GLN A 115 -4.61 -6.76 4.49
C GLN A 115 -4.25 -6.46 3.04
N THR A 116 -4.69 -7.31 2.11
CA THR A 116 -4.58 -7.00 0.67
C THR A 116 -5.70 -6.06 0.27
N VAL A 117 -5.37 -4.97 -0.43
CA VAL A 117 -6.29 -4.03 -1.07
C VAL A 117 -6.19 -4.20 -2.57
N HIS A 118 -7.32 -4.40 -3.24
CA HIS A 118 -7.36 -4.63 -4.69
C HIS A 118 -7.56 -3.32 -5.46
N VAL A 119 -6.60 -2.95 -6.30
CA VAL A 119 -6.62 -1.71 -7.08
C VAL A 119 -7.08 -2.00 -8.50
N TYR A 120 -8.26 -1.51 -8.89
CA TYR A 120 -8.80 -1.68 -10.24
C TYR A 120 -8.66 -0.41 -11.06
N ASP A 121 -7.94 -0.48 -12.17
CA ASP A 121 -7.69 0.66 -13.05
C ASP A 121 -7.61 0.25 -14.52
N ILE A 122 -7.58 1.24 -15.41
CA ILE A 122 -7.44 1.01 -16.85
C ILE A 122 -6.34 1.86 -17.48
N ARG A 123 -5.77 1.39 -18.57
CA ARG A 123 -4.85 2.13 -19.45
C ARG A 123 -5.15 1.79 -20.91
N PRO A 124 -4.73 2.60 -21.91
CA PRO A 124 -4.12 3.94 -21.83
C PRO A 124 -5.12 5.06 -21.46
N PRO A 125 -4.67 6.30 -21.14
CA PRO A 125 -3.30 6.83 -21.24
C PRO A 125 -2.33 6.32 -20.16
N ARG A 126 -2.75 6.34 -18.90
CA ARG A 126 -1.97 5.88 -17.74
C ARG A 126 -2.94 5.38 -16.69
N ALA A 127 -2.60 4.27 -16.04
CA ALA A 127 -3.32 3.75 -14.89
C ALA A 127 -3.02 4.64 -13.67
N ASN A 128 -3.62 5.83 -13.66
CA ASN A 128 -3.31 6.88 -12.69
C ASN A 128 -3.62 6.49 -11.25
N LEU A 129 -4.65 5.68 -10.98
CA LEU A 129 -4.90 5.18 -9.62
C LEU A 129 -3.79 4.23 -9.18
N SER A 130 -3.45 3.25 -10.02
CA SER A 130 -2.38 2.28 -9.73
C SER A 130 -1.08 2.97 -9.38
N VAL A 131 -0.66 3.90 -10.25
CA VAL A 131 0.56 4.67 -10.09
C VAL A 131 0.51 5.54 -8.83
N THR A 132 -0.60 6.23 -8.57
CA THR A 132 -0.71 7.04 -7.35
C THR A 132 -0.59 6.18 -6.09
N ILE A 133 -1.16 4.97 -6.08
CA ILE A 133 -1.01 4.05 -4.94
C ILE A 133 0.45 3.60 -4.78
N GLU A 134 1.14 3.26 -5.87
CA GLU A 134 2.56 2.89 -5.84
C GLU A 134 3.42 4.05 -5.27
N GLU A 135 3.21 5.27 -5.74
CA GLU A 135 3.92 6.47 -5.27
C GLU A 135 3.63 6.76 -3.77
N LEU A 136 2.40 6.52 -3.31
CA LEU A 136 2.02 6.67 -1.90
C LEU A 136 2.64 5.55 -1.02
N GLU A 137 2.74 4.31 -1.53
CA GLU A 137 3.42 3.19 -0.85
C GLU A 137 4.92 3.49 -0.71
N GLU A 138 5.58 3.90 -1.80
CA GLU A 138 7.01 4.25 -1.82
C GLU A 138 7.33 5.43 -0.87
N ALA A 139 6.45 6.43 -0.83
CA ALA A 139 6.55 7.55 0.11
C ALA A 139 6.31 7.15 1.57
N GLY A 140 5.83 5.93 1.85
CA GLY A 140 5.56 5.42 3.19
C GLY A 140 4.27 5.98 3.81
N LEU A 141 3.43 6.64 3.01
CA LEU A 141 2.20 7.28 3.48
C LEU A 141 1.08 6.30 3.79
N LEU A 142 1.27 5.01 3.49
CA LEU A 142 0.30 3.94 3.71
C LEU A 142 0.79 2.91 4.74
N GLY A 143 1.98 3.11 5.33
CA GLY A 143 2.65 2.12 6.17
C GLY A 143 1.83 1.67 7.37
N GLU A 144 1.25 2.62 8.10
CA GLU A 144 0.47 2.35 9.31
C GLU A 144 -0.81 1.55 9.05
N LEU A 145 -1.26 1.49 7.79
CA LEU A 145 -2.38 0.67 7.40
C LEU A 145 -2.03 -0.82 7.34
N ASN A 146 -0.76 -1.24 7.44
CA ASN A 146 -0.35 -2.64 7.33
C ASN A 146 -1.10 -3.36 6.20
N CYS A 147 -1.09 -2.75 5.01
CA CYS A 147 -1.77 -3.28 3.84
C CYS A 147 -0.76 -3.52 2.71
N THR A 148 -1.14 -4.38 1.77
CA THR A 148 -0.46 -4.57 0.48
C THR A 148 -1.45 -4.29 -0.64
N PHE A 149 -0.95 -3.98 -1.84
CA PHE A 149 -1.80 -3.66 -2.97
C PHE A 149 -1.66 -4.68 -4.10
N SER A 150 -2.80 -5.20 -4.57
CA SER A 150 -2.89 -6.08 -5.74
C SER A 150 -3.47 -5.29 -6.91
N HIS A 151 -2.66 -5.04 -7.94
CA HIS A 151 -3.01 -4.15 -9.04
C HIS A 151 -3.62 -4.92 -10.21
N HIS A 152 -4.89 -4.62 -10.51
CA HIS A 152 -5.69 -5.19 -11.59
C HIS A 152 -5.90 -4.14 -12.67
N ILE A 153 -4.95 -4.06 -13.60
CA ILE A 153 -4.95 -3.04 -14.66
C ILE A 153 -5.41 -3.64 -15.98
N ARG A 154 -6.54 -3.15 -16.50
CA ARG A 154 -6.99 -3.54 -17.84
C ARG A 154 -6.39 -2.65 -18.92
N ASP A 155 -5.75 -3.28 -19.90
CA ASP A 155 -5.31 -2.60 -21.10
C ASP A 155 -6.42 -2.54 -22.16
N ILE A 156 -7.07 -1.39 -22.30
CA ILE A 156 -8.17 -1.21 -23.24
C ILE A 156 -7.68 -1.14 -24.68
N SER A 157 -6.39 -0.93 -24.95
CA SER A 157 -5.87 -0.92 -26.33
C SER A 157 -5.93 -2.29 -27.00
N THR A 158 -6.01 -3.35 -26.20
CA THR A 158 -6.16 -4.73 -26.67
C THR A 158 -7.58 -5.09 -27.08
N ILE A 159 -8.55 -4.21 -26.81
CA ILE A 159 -9.96 -4.44 -27.11
C ILE A 159 -10.22 -4.20 -28.59
N ASN A 160 -10.93 -5.14 -29.22
CA ASN A 160 -11.40 -5.00 -30.59
C ASN A 160 -12.61 -4.06 -30.66
N ALA A 161 -12.34 -2.75 -30.62
CA ALA A 161 -13.31 -1.67 -30.71
C ALA A 161 -12.98 -0.74 -31.88
N ASP A 162 -14.01 -0.13 -32.46
CA ASP A 162 -13.88 0.84 -33.55
C ASP A 162 -13.69 2.26 -33.00
N VAL A 163 -14.17 2.51 -31.78
CA VAL A 163 -14.14 3.82 -31.09
C VAL A 163 -13.75 3.63 -29.62
N PHE A 164 -12.84 4.48 -29.14
CA PHE A 164 -12.36 4.49 -27.75
C PHE A 164 -12.83 5.72 -26.97
N PRO A 165 -12.72 5.76 -25.63
CA PRO A 165 -13.32 6.83 -24.84
C PRO A 165 -12.70 8.21 -25.06
N CYS A 166 -11.37 8.29 -25.19
CA CYS A 166 -10.66 9.55 -25.10
C CYS A 166 -9.38 9.59 -25.95
N ARG A 167 -9.15 10.72 -26.63
CA ARG A 167 -7.96 10.97 -27.45
C ARG A 167 -6.66 10.94 -26.66
N ALA A 168 -6.72 11.32 -25.38
CA ALA A 168 -5.56 11.26 -24.49
C ALA A 168 -4.93 9.86 -24.43
N GLY A 169 -5.73 8.79 -24.63
CA GLY A 169 -5.24 7.41 -24.71
C GLY A 169 -4.44 7.08 -25.97
N GLY A 170 -4.24 8.04 -26.89
CA GLY A 170 -3.48 7.84 -28.13
C GLY A 170 -4.27 7.17 -29.26
N PHE A 171 -5.58 6.98 -29.10
CA PHE A 171 -6.41 6.32 -30.09
C PHE A 171 -6.73 7.21 -31.29
N THR A 172 -6.86 6.60 -32.48
CA THR A 172 -7.14 7.31 -33.73
C THR A 172 -8.59 7.78 -33.85
N ARG A 173 -9.53 7.04 -33.25
CA ARG A 173 -10.96 7.38 -33.27
C ARG A 173 -11.54 7.29 -31.87
N THR A 174 -12.10 8.39 -31.38
CA THR A 174 -12.51 8.55 -29.99
C THR A 174 -13.83 9.29 -29.81
N LEU A 175 -14.55 8.93 -28.76
CA LEU A 175 -15.89 9.45 -28.47
C LEU A 175 -15.89 10.93 -28.05
N ASP A 176 -14.79 11.40 -27.46
CA ASP A 176 -14.63 12.79 -27.00
C ASP A 176 -14.32 13.79 -28.12
N MET A 177 -13.81 13.33 -29.27
CA MET A 177 -13.30 14.21 -30.33
C MET A 177 -13.94 13.97 -31.71
N ASP A 178 -14.41 12.76 -32.01
CA ASP A 178 -14.89 12.40 -33.34
C ASP A 178 -16.42 12.26 -33.40
N ARG A 179 -16.96 12.41 -34.61
CA ARG A 179 -18.38 12.17 -34.89
C ARG A 179 -18.65 10.68 -35.15
N MET A 180 -19.79 10.22 -34.64
CA MET A 180 -20.25 8.83 -34.83
C MET A 180 -21.26 8.75 -35.97
N THR A 181 -21.27 7.61 -36.66
CA THR A 181 -22.11 7.36 -37.84
C THR A 181 -23.13 6.25 -37.63
N GLY A 182 -23.01 5.46 -36.57
CA GLY A 182 -23.84 4.30 -36.27
C GLY A 182 -23.20 2.97 -36.72
N GLY A 183 -23.47 1.92 -35.97
CA GLY A 183 -22.95 0.57 -36.18
C GLY A 183 -21.59 0.28 -35.53
N GLU A 184 -20.97 1.28 -34.89
CA GLU A 184 -19.66 1.12 -34.26
C GLU A 184 -19.68 0.21 -33.03
N ARG A 185 -18.55 -0.44 -32.76
CA ARG A 185 -18.23 -1.07 -31.48
C ARG A 185 -17.47 -0.07 -30.62
N VAL A 186 -18.11 0.40 -29.57
CA VAL A 186 -17.58 1.47 -28.71
C VAL A 186 -17.06 0.87 -27.42
N ALA A 187 -15.75 1.01 -27.17
CA ALA A 187 -15.18 0.76 -25.85
C ALA A 187 -15.58 1.92 -24.92
N GLY A 188 -16.44 1.66 -23.93
CA GLY A 188 -16.98 2.73 -23.09
C GLY A 188 -17.71 2.24 -21.85
N CYS A 189 -17.60 3.02 -20.77
CA CYS A 189 -18.39 2.84 -19.55
C CYS A 189 -19.79 3.44 -19.69
N LEU A 190 -20.54 3.54 -18.60
CA LEU A 190 -21.88 4.15 -18.59
C LEU A 190 -21.88 5.59 -19.13
N THR A 191 -20.82 6.36 -18.89
CA THR A 191 -20.70 7.73 -19.43
C THR A 191 -20.50 7.75 -20.93
N GLY A 192 -19.69 6.82 -21.47
CA GLY A 192 -19.60 6.67 -22.92
C GLY A 192 -20.93 6.26 -23.55
N LYS A 193 -21.68 5.37 -22.88
CA LYS A 193 -23.03 4.96 -23.30
C LYS A 193 -23.97 6.17 -23.44
N GLN A 194 -24.08 6.96 -22.37
CA GLN A 194 -24.99 8.11 -22.34
C GLN A 194 -24.59 9.18 -23.36
N LEU A 195 -23.30 9.52 -23.42
CA LEU A 195 -22.79 10.47 -24.40
C LEU A 195 -23.11 10.03 -25.84
N TYR A 196 -22.91 8.74 -26.15
CA TYR A 196 -23.21 8.22 -27.47
C TYR A 196 -24.72 8.32 -27.78
N GLU A 197 -25.56 7.86 -26.86
CA GLU A 197 -27.01 7.81 -27.04
C GLU A 197 -27.64 9.21 -27.18
N GLU A 198 -27.18 10.18 -26.39
CA GLU A 198 -27.66 11.56 -26.44
C GLU A 198 -27.27 12.29 -27.73
N CYS A 199 -26.08 12.01 -28.28
CA CYS A 199 -25.57 12.71 -29.46
C CYS A 199 -25.87 12.01 -30.78
N TYR A 200 -25.93 10.67 -30.79
CA TYR A 200 -25.89 9.87 -32.02
C TYR A 200 -26.93 8.74 -32.07
N GLY A 201 -27.76 8.59 -31.02
CA GLY A 201 -28.79 7.56 -30.94
C GLY A 201 -28.25 6.18 -30.53
N THR A 202 -29.06 5.14 -30.71
CA THR A 202 -28.83 3.81 -30.12
C THR A 202 -28.25 2.77 -31.08
N ASN A 203 -27.94 3.15 -32.33
CA ASN A 203 -27.37 2.24 -33.31
C ASN A 203 -25.86 2.07 -33.09
N TYR A 204 -25.45 1.26 -32.12
CA TYR A 204 -24.07 0.88 -31.85
C TYR A 204 -24.03 -0.33 -30.90
N SER A 205 -22.84 -0.88 -30.67
CA SER A 205 -22.62 -1.88 -29.62
C SER A 205 -21.57 -1.39 -28.62
N ARG A 206 -21.77 -1.68 -27.33
CA ARG A 206 -20.88 -1.23 -26.26
C ARG A 206 -20.06 -2.38 -25.71
N ILE A 207 -18.76 -2.15 -25.58
CA ILE A 207 -17.83 -3.01 -24.84
C ILE A 207 -17.51 -2.31 -23.53
N ASP A 208 -17.90 -2.90 -22.41
CA ASP A 208 -17.70 -2.29 -21.11
C ASP A 208 -16.23 -2.35 -20.67
N ILE A 209 -15.71 -1.20 -20.26
CA ILE A 209 -14.32 -0.99 -19.84
C ILE A 209 -14.22 -0.38 -18.44
N CYS A 210 -15.33 -0.27 -17.71
CA CYS A 210 -15.35 0.40 -16.43
C CYS A 210 -14.51 -0.39 -15.41
N PRO A 211 -13.48 0.21 -14.76
CA PRO A 211 -12.73 -0.53 -13.73
C PRO A 211 -13.63 -1.04 -12.60
N LEU A 212 -14.66 -0.27 -12.24
CA LEU A 212 -15.63 -0.64 -11.20
C LEU A 212 -16.48 -1.89 -11.56
N SER A 213 -16.72 -2.17 -12.84
CA SER A 213 -17.45 -3.39 -13.23
C SER A 213 -16.56 -4.63 -13.26
N GLN A 214 -15.24 -4.47 -13.12
CA GLN A 214 -14.28 -5.57 -13.09
C GLN A 214 -13.94 -6.02 -11.67
N VAL A 215 -14.51 -5.38 -10.65
CA VAL A 215 -14.26 -5.72 -9.25
C VAL A 215 -14.75 -7.13 -8.96
N THR A 216 -13.85 -7.97 -8.42
CA THR A 216 -14.13 -9.35 -8.01
C THR A 216 -13.58 -9.70 -6.63
N GLU A 217 -12.96 -8.75 -5.93
CA GLU A 217 -12.27 -8.97 -4.66
C GLU A 217 -12.40 -7.73 -3.77
N GLU A 218 -12.29 -7.91 -2.46
CA GLU A 218 -12.45 -6.85 -1.44
C GLU A 218 -11.38 -6.92 -0.33
N PRO A 219 -11.07 -5.81 0.35
CA PRO A 219 -11.49 -4.44 0.03
C PRO A 219 -10.83 -3.94 -1.25
N PHE A 220 -11.54 -3.13 -2.03
CA PHE A 220 -11.01 -2.62 -3.31
C PHE A 220 -11.02 -1.09 -3.40
N ILE A 221 -10.19 -0.56 -4.30
CA ILE A 221 -10.28 0.83 -4.75
C ILE A 221 -10.32 0.90 -6.28
N ALA A 222 -11.24 1.70 -6.82
CA ALA A 222 -11.42 1.87 -8.26
C ALA A 222 -11.73 3.31 -8.66
N ARG A 223 -11.57 3.65 -9.95
CA ARG A 223 -11.94 4.97 -10.49
C ARG A 223 -13.30 5.00 -11.17
N CYS A 224 -14.00 6.13 -11.00
CA CYS A 224 -15.22 6.48 -11.74
C CYS A 224 -15.19 7.92 -12.27
N CYS A 225 -15.79 8.19 -13.43
CA CYS A 225 -15.91 9.56 -13.99
C CYS A 225 -17.11 10.31 -13.46
N ARG A 226 -17.96 9.60 -12.72
CA ARG A 226 -19.15 10.14 -12.07
C ARG A 226 -18.82 10.33 -10.61
N LYS A 227 -18.55 11.58 -10.23
CA LYS A 227 -18.18 11.93 -8.86
C LYS A 227 -19.29 11.52 -7.87
N GLU A 228 -20.54 11.61 -8.28
CA GLU A 228 -21.74 11.22 -7.53
C GLU A 228 -21.82 9.71 -7.24
N ARG A 229 -21.03 8.89 -7.96
CA ARG A 229 -20.89 7.45 -7.71
C ARG A 229 -19.65 7.12 -6.87
N GLY A 230 -18.92 8.14 -6.40
CA GLY A 230 -17.76 7.97 -5.54
C GLY A 230 -18.16 7.83 -4.07
N GLY A 231 -17.19 7.40 -3.26
CA GLY A 231 -17.35 7.18 -1.84
C GLY A 231 -17.01 5.75 -1.42
N ILE A 232 -17.16 5.48 -0.13
CA ILE A 232 -16.89 4.17 0.48
C ILE A 232 -18.21 3.45 0.66
N GLY A 233 -18.28 2.19 0.27
CA GLY A 233 -19.50 1.38 0.40
C GLY A 233 -19.47 0.12 -0.44
N GLU A 234 -20.67 -0.44 -0.63
CA GLU A 234 -20.89 -1.64 -1.44
C GLU A 234 -21.07 -1.27 -2.91
N TYR A 235 -20.31 -1.93 -3.79
CA TYR A 235 -20.43 -1.81 -5.22
C TYR A 235 -20.44 -3.20 -5.84
N ASN A 236 -21.54 -3.55 -6.51
CA ASN A 236 -21.73 -4.86 -7.14
C ASN A 236 -21.51 -6.06 -6.18
N GLY A 237 -21.78 -5.88 -4.89
CA GLY A 237 -21.61 -6.91 -3.86
C GLY A 237 -20.21 -6.99 -3.24
N TYR A 238 -19.33 -6.06 -3.55
CA TYR A 238 -18.00 -5.94 -2.94
C TYR A 238 -17.87 -4.63 -2.18
N PHE A 239 -17.18 -4.66 -1.04
CA PHE A 239 -16.90 -3.45 -0.28
C PHE A 239 -15.62 -2.75 -0.76
N GLY A 240 -15.68 -1.43 -0.92
CA GLY A 240 -14.50 -0.67 -1.29
C GLY A 240 -14.72 0.84 -1.41
N ALA A 241 -13.72 1.49 -2.00
CA ALA A 241 -13.73 2.92 -2.31
C ALA A 241 -13.78 3.17 -3.81
N VAL A 242 -14.64 4.11 -4.21
CA VAL A 242 -14.65 4.63 -5.58
C VAL A 242 -14.24 6.10 -5.55
N VAL A 243 -13.17 6.43 -6.29
CA VAL A 243 -12.66 7.80 -6.39
C VAL A 243 -12.85 8.37 -7.80
N HIS A 244 -13.00 9.68 -7.89
CA HIS A 244 -13.18 10.33 -9.19
C HIS A 244 -11.91 10.25 -10.06
N TRP A 245 -12.02 10.22 -11.39
CA TRP A 245 -10.84 10.26 -12.29
C TRP A 245 -9.93 11.47 -12.10
N GLY A 246 -10.49 12.60 -11.65
CA GLY A 246 -9.74 13.80 -11.28
C GLY A 246 -9.26 13.85 -9.83
N ALA A 247 -9.36 12.75 -9.06
CA ALA A 247 -8.93 12.73 -7.66
C ALA A 247 -7.42 12.97 -7.53
N SER A 248 -7.04 13.86 -6.61
CA SER A 248 -5.64 14.12 -6.26
C SER A 248 -5.04 12.97 -5.44
N PRO A 249 -3.70 12.86 -5.33
CA PRO A 249 -3.07 11.88 -4.45
C PRO A 249 -3.57 11.93 -3.00
N LYS A 250 -3.79 13.13 -2.45
CA LYS A 250 -4.40 13.30 -1.12
C LYS A 250 -5.81 12.70 -1.03
N THR A 251 -6.64 12.89 -2.06
CA THR A 251 -7.99 12.33 -2.09
C THR A 251 -7.96 10.80 -2.16
N VAL A 252 -7.02 10.23 -2.93
CA VAL A 252 -6.82 8.78 -3.00
C VAL A 252 -6.36 8.24 -1.65
N LEU A 253 -5.37 8.89 -1.03
CA LEU A 253 -4.85 8.56 0.30
C LEU A 253 -5.99 8.52 1.32
N ASP A 254 -6.77 9.59 1.43
CA ASP A 254 -7.88 9.69 2.38
C ASP A 254 -8.93 8.59 2.16
N ALA A 255 -9.22 8.26 0.89
CA ALA A 255 -10.15 7.20 0.55
C ALA A 255 -9.64 5.83 1.00
N VAL A 256 -8.34 5.53 0.83
CA VAL A 256 -7.74 4.26 1.29
C VAL A 256 -7.81 4.17 2.81
N TYR A 257 -7.45 5.24 3.53
CA TYR A 257 -7.53 5.27 4.99
C TYR A 257 -8.95 5.04 5.52
N ALA A 258 -9.91 5.80 5.01
CA ALA A 258 -11.29 5.70 5.45
C ALA A 258 -11.92 4.35 5.06
N MET A 259 -11.57 3.80 3.90
CA MET A 259 -12.00 2.45 3.49
C MET A 259 -11.42 1.38 4.42
N MET A 260 -10.13 1.45 4.74
CA MET A 260 -9.47 0.49 5.61
C MET A 260 -10.00 0.55 7.05
N ALA A 261 -10.30 1.74 7.56
CA ALA A 261 -10.95 1.90 8.86
C ALA A 261 -12.33 1.21 8.86
N ALA A 262 -13.19 1.53 7.88
CA ALA A 262 -14.52 0.93 7.77
C ALA A 262 -14.49 -0.58 7.51
N TRP A 263 -13.50 -1.09 6.76
CA TRP A 263 -13.30 -2.53 6.54
C TRP A 263 -13.01 -3.26 7.85
N ARG A 264 -12.13 -2.69 8.68
CA ARG A 264 -11.75 -3.26 9.99
C ARG A 264 -12.88 -3.22 10.99
N GLU A 265 -13.68 -2.15 11.01
CA GLU A 265 -14.87 -2.09 11.88
C GLU A 265 -15.89 -3.18 11.55
N ARG A 266 -15.92 -3.67 10.31
CA ARG A 266 -16.85 -4.71 9.84
C ARG A 266 -16.34 -6.14 10.05
N HIS A 267 -15.01 -6.35 10.07
CA HIS A 267 -14.41 -7.68 9.97
C HIS A 267 -13.33 -7.98 11.03
N GLY A 268 -13.00 -7.02 11.90
CA GLY A 268 -12.07 -7.18 13.02
C GLY A 268 -12.81 -7.38 14.34
#